data_AF-A0A1V2DQE8-F1
#
_entry.id   AF-A0A1V2DQE8-F1
#
_cell.length_a   1.000
_cell.length_b   1.000
_cell.length_c   1.000
_cell.angle_alpha   90.00
_cell.angle_beta   90.00
_cell.angle_gamma   90.00
#
_symmetry.space_group_name_H-M   'P 1'
#
loop_
_entity.id
_entity.type
_entity.pdbx_description
1 polymer ?
#
loop_
_entity_poly.entity_id
_entity_poly.type
_entity_poly.pdbx_seq_one_letter_code
_entity_poly.pdbx_strand_id
1 'polypeptide(L)'
;MATPHVSTESSSNVLETLRGKHVLITGTTGFLGKVVLEKLIRAVPDIGGIHLLIRGNKRHPDARSRFLNEVATSSVFERLRAEDNDGFEAFLEERVHCVTGEVTEARFGLADAEFRALAGRLDAVINSAASVNFREELDKALAINTLCLHNIADLAARNPDLAVIQVSTCYVNGMNSGQVTESVIKPAGEAIPRTAHGYYEISELVRLLQDKIADVRSRYSGKTLEKKLVELGIREANRYGWSDTYTFTKWLGEQLLMKALAGRTLTIVRPSIIESALEEPVPGWIEGVKVADAIILAYAREKVTLFPGKRSGVIDVIPVDLVANAIVLALAEALSAPAGPRVYQCCSGSSNPISLGQFIDHLMAESKANYAAYDSLFYRQPTKPFVAVNRRLFDAIMGGVRLPLSLADRVFRLLGQSRELKMLRNLDTTRSLATIFGFYTAPDYIFRNDELLALSARMGAVDQALFPVDARRIDWSVYLRKIHLAGLNRYALKERKLYSLRSAKARKKQAA
;
A
#
# COMPACT_ATOMS: atom_id res chain seq x y z
N MET A 1 -42.65 39.27 -1.49
CA MET A 1 -42.15 37.93 -1.08
C MET A 1 -41.40 37.36 -2.26
N ALA A 2 -40.07 37.37 -2.21
CA ALA A 2 -39.25 36.78 -3.25
C ALA A 2 -39.24 35.26 -3.08
N THR A 3 -39.65 34.56 -4.13
CA THR A 3 -39.51 33.11 -4.29
C THR A 3 -38.03 32.74 -4.18
N PRO A 4 -37.66 31.74 -3.34
CA PRO A 4 -36.29 31.30 -3.27
C PRO A 4 -35.95 30.60 -4.60
N HIS A 5 -34.93 31.13 -5.28
CA HIS A 5 -34.26 30.43 -6.35
C HIS A 5 -33.73 29.11 -5.80
N VAL A 6 -34.33 27.99 -6.23
CA VAL A 6 -33.73 26.67 -6.11
C VAL A 6 -32.50 26.70 -7.02
N SER A 7 -31.33 26.73 -6.41
CA SER A 7 -30.05 26.65 -7.12
C SER A 7 -29.95 25.33 -7.87
N THR A 8 -29.62 25.44 -9.15
CA THR A 8 -29.15 24.42 -10.11
C THR A 8 -28.63 23.13 -9.48
N GLU A 9 -29.05 21.99 -10.04
CA GLU A 9 -28.53 20.64 -9.80
C GLU A 9 -27.02 20.66 -9.53
N SER A 10 -26.59 20.25 -8.34
CA SER A 10 -25.17 20.29 -7.98
C SER A 10 -24.40 19.30 -8.86
N SER A 11 -23.54 19.81 -9.75
CA SER A 11 -22.58 19.01 -10.52
C SER A 11 -21.40 18.57 -9.64
N SER A 12 -20.74 17.46 -9.99
CA SER A 12 -19.54 16.98 -9.29
C SER A 12 -18.32 17.83 -9.66
N ASN A 13 -17.64 18.41 -8.67
CA ASN A 13 -16.39 19.17 -8.91
C ASN A 13 -15.25 18.25 -9.36
N VAL A 14 -15.20 17.04 -8.81
CA VAL A 14 -14.20 16.03 -9.19
C VAL A 14 -14.35 15.65 -10.66
N LEU A 15 -15.56 15.31 -11.11
CA LEU A 15 -15.80 14.89 -12.48
C LEU A 15 -15.55 16.03 -13.48
N GLU A 16 -15.98 17.25 -13.17
CA GLU A 16 -15.68 18.41 -14.03
C GLU A 16 -14.18 18.69 -14.12
N THR A 17 -13.44 18.57 -13.00
CA THR A 17 -11.99 18.83 -12.99
C THR A 17 -11.21 17.77 -13.77
N LEU A 18 -11.63 16.50 -13.69
CA LEU A 18 -10.94 15.38 -14.34
C LEU A 18 -11.34 15.17 -15.81
N ARG A 19 -12.39 15.87 -16.27
CA ARG A 19 -12.86 15.81 -17.66
C ARG A 19 -11.73 16.17 -18.63
N GLY A 20 -11.47 15.29 -19.58
CA GLY A 20 -10.43 15.48 -20.61
C GLY A 20 -8.99 15.43 -20.09
N LYS A 21 -8.75 15.13 -18.81
CA LYS A 21 -7.41 15.11 -18.22
C LYS A 21 -6.63 13.84 -18.55
N HIS A 22 -5.33 13.97 -18.68
CA HIS A 22 -4.39 12.89 -18.94
C HIS A 22 -3.55 12.58 -17.70
N VAL A 23 -3.67 11.37 -17.17
CA VAL A 23 -3.05 11.00 -15.89
C VAL A 23 -2.11 9.80 -16.06
N LEU A 24 -0.89 9.91 -15.56
CA LEU A 24 0.05 8.80 -15.46
C LEU A 24 -0.12 8.06 -14.15
N ILE A 25 -0.25 6.74 -14.18
CA ILE A 25 -0.25 5.88 -12.99
C ILE A 25 0.97 4.96 -13.03
N THR A 26 1.75 4.99 -11.96
CA THR A 26 2.79 3.98 -11.71
C THR A 26 2.29 2.94 -10.71
N GLY A 27 2.85 1.73 -10.75
CA GLY A 27 2.49 0.68 -9.79
C GLY A 27 1.13 0.01 -10.04
N THR A 28 0.56 0.14 -11.24
CA THR A 28 -0.75 -0.40 -11.62
C THR A 28 -0.82 -1.93 -11.67
N THR A 29 0.32 -2.61 -11.56
CA THR A 29 0.37 -4.08 -11.41
C THR A 29 0.12 -4.52 -9.96
N GLY A 30 0.21 -3.60 -9.00
CA GLY A 30 -0.06 -3.84 -7.59
C GLY A 30 -1.53 -3.65 -7.20
N PHE A 31 -1.83 -3.98 -5.95
CA PHE A 31 -3.18 -3.99 -5.37
C PHE A 31 -3.88 -2.63 -5.47
N LEU A 32 -3.32 -1.58 -4.85
CA LEU A 32 -3.94 -0.25 -4.83
C LEU A 32 -4.03 0.36 -6.24
N GLY A 33 -2.98 0.25 -7.05
CA GLY A 33 -2.96 0.79 -8.41
C GLY A 33 -4.06 0.22 -9.30
N LYS A 34 -4.43 -1.06 -9.14
CA LYS A 34 -5.57 -1.68 -9.83
C LYS A 34 -6.91 -1.09 -9.40
N VAL A 35 -7.10 -0.83 -8.10
CA VAL A 35 -8.35 -0.23 -7.59
C VAL A 35 -8.48 1.23 -8.03
N VAL A 36 -7.38 1.99 -8.02
CA VAL A 36 -7.38 3.36 -8.56
C VAL A 36 -7.71 3.36 -10.05
N LEU A 37 -7.12 2.45 -10.84
CA LEU A 37 -7.45 2.30 -12.25
C LEU A 37 -8.93 1.94 -12.46
N GLU A 38 -9.45 0.95 -11.73
CA GLU A 38 -10.88 0.58 -11.78
C GLU A 38 -11.78 1.77 -11.44
N LYS A 39 -11.47 2.50 -10.35
CA LYS A 39 -12.26 3.64 -9.90
C LYS A 39 -12.27 4.76 -10.94
N LEU A 40 -11.14 5.06 -11.58
CA LEU A 40 -11.08 6.07 -12.65
C LEU A 40 -11.90 5.65 -13.87
N ILE A 41 -11.79 4.40 -14.32
CA ILE A 41 -12.58 3.89 -15.45
C ILE A 41 -14.08 3.97 -15.15
N ARG A 42 -14.48 3.54 -13.95
CA ARG A 42 -15.89 3.45 -13.57
C ARG A 42 -16.52 4.80 -13.24
N ALA A 43 -15.81 5.65 -12.50
CA ALA A 43 -16.37 6.88 -11.97
C ALA A 43 -16.08 8.09 -12.84
N VAL A 44 -15.05 8.06 -13.70
CA VAL A 44 -14.62 9.21 -14.51
C VAL A 44 -14.55 8.84 -16.01
N PRO A 45 -15.69 8.49 -16.64
CA PRO A 45 -15.71 8.01 -18.03
C PRO A 45 -15.19 9.05 -19.04
N ASP A 46 -15.31 10.34 -18.73
CA ASP A 46 -14.88 11.44 -19.60
C ASP A 46 -13.41 11.85 -19.40
N ILE A 47 -12.60 11.05 -18.68
CA ILE A 47 -11.16 11.29 -18.56
C ILE A 47 -10.49 11.23 -19.95
N GLY A 48 -9.54 12.13 -20.19
CA GLY A 48 -8.85 12.26 -21.49
C GLY A 48 -8.03 11.03 -21.84
N GLY A 49 -7.24 10.55 -20.88
CA GLY A 49 -6.47 9.31 -21.02
C GLY A 49 -5.77 8.89 -19.73
N ILE A 50 -5.61 7.59 -19.54
CA ILE A 50 -4.91 6.97 -18.42
C ILE A 50 -3.64 6.31 -18.97
N HIS A 51 -2.49 6.91 -18.68
CA HIS A 51 -1.19 6.39 -19.03
C HIS A 51 -0.69 5.45 -17.93
N LEU A 52 -0.26 4.24 -18.29
CA LEU A 52 0.19 3.24 -17.34
C LEU A 52 1.66 2.93 -17.56
N LEU A 53 2.51 3.31 -16.62
CA LEU A 53 3.93 2.90 -16.63
C LEU A 53 4.05 1.49 -16.08
N ILE A 54 4.37 0.53 -16.94
CA ILE A 54 4.44 -0.89 -16.60
C ILE A 54 5.77 -1.47 -17.06
N ARG A 55 6.51 -2.05 -16.10
CA ARG A 55 7.72 -2.81 -16.40
C ARG A 55 7.39 -4.12 -17.11
N GLY A 56 8.14 -4.47 -18.14
CA GLY A 56 8.15 -5.81 -18.71
C GLY A 56 8.57 -6.90 -17.71
N ASN A 57 8.27 -8.15 -18.04
CA ASN A 57 8.76 -9.32 -17.33
C ASN A 57 9.09 -10.45 -18.32
N LYS A 58 9.60 -11.58 -17.81
CA LYS A 58 10.02 -12.73 -18.65
C LYS A 58 8.90 -13.32 -19.51
N ARG A 59 7.64 -13.22 -19.07
CA ARG A 59 6.46 -13.74 -19.80
C ARG A 59 5.84 -12.68 -20.72
N HIS A 60 5.89 -11.43 -20.31
CA HIS A 60 5.29 -10.29 -20.98
C HIS A 60 6.33 -9.16 -21.07
N PRO A 61 7.13 -9.11 -22.16
CA PRO A 61 8.30 -8.23 -22.24
C PRO A 61 7.95 -6.74 -22.32
N ASP A 62 6.73 -6.39 -22.75
CA ASP A 62 6.27 -5.01 -22.88
C ASP A 62 5.04 -4.69 -22.00
N ALA A 63 4.80 -3.40 -21.77
CA ALA A 63 3.71 -2.90 -20.94
C ALA A 63 2.32 -3.34 -21.42
N ARG A 64 2.05 -3.29 -22.73
CA ARG A 64 0.72 -3.60 -23.27
C ARG A 64 0.41 -5.09 -23.10
N SER A 65 1.36 -5.96 -23.43
CA SER A 65 1.24 -7.41 -23.21
C SER A 65 1.02 -7.71 -21.72
N ARG A 66 1.80 -7.10 -20.83
CA ARG A 66 1.65 -7.34 -19.38
C ARG A 66 0.32 -6.81 -18.85
N PHE A 67 -0.10 -5.63 -19.28
CA PHE A 67 -1.39 -5.05 -18.95
C PHE A 67 -2.54 -5.99 -19.34
N LEU A 68 -2.57 -6.42 -20.61
CA LEU A 68 -3.64 -7.25 -21.15
C LEU A 68 -3.72 -8.65 -20.53
N ASN A 69 -2.65 -9.14 -19.88
CA ASN A 69 -2.61 -10.49 -19.33
C ASN A 69 -2.62 -10.54 -17.79
N GLU A 70 -2.12 -9.51 -17.10
CA GLU A 70 -2.01 -9.49 -15.64
C GLU A 70 -2.87 -8.42 -14.96
N VAL A 71 -3.19 -7.31 -15.64
CA VAL A 71 -3.93 -6.19 -15.07
C VAL A 71 -5.38 -6.24 -15.52
N ALA A 72 -5.65 -6.08 -16.82
CA ALA A 72 -7.00 -6.03 -17.37
C ALA A 72 -7.80 -7.31 -17.10
N THR A 73 -7.14 -8.46 -16.92
CA THR A 73 -7.73 -9.77 -16.60
C THR A 73 -8.04 -9.99 -15.13
N SER A 74 -7.65 -9.06 -14.27
CA SER A 74 -7.90 -9.11 -12.83
C SER A 74 -9.40 -9.07 -12.51
N SER A 75 -9.79 -9.76 -11.45
CA SER A 75 -11.18 -9.77 -10.96
C SER A 75 -11.66 -8.41 -10.45
N VAL A 76 -10.76 -7.44 -10.24
CA VAL A 76 -11.13 -6.07 -9.87
C VAL A 76 -12.09 -5.44 -10.89
N PHE A 77 -11.95 -5.80 -12.17
CA PHE A 77 -12.75 -5.29 -13.29
C PHE A 77 -14.01 -6.14 -13.55
N GLU A 78 -14.35 -7.11 -12.69
CA GLU A 78 -15.54 -7.97 -12.86
C GLU A 78 -16.83 -7.16 -12.96
N ARG A 79 -16.97 -6.13 -12.11
CA ARG A 79 -18.14 -5.26 -12.10
C ARG A 79 -18.31 -4.53 -13.43
N LEU A 80 -17.26 -3.85 -13.90
CA LEU A 80 -17.26 -3.14 -15.19
C LEU A 80 -17.62 -4.06 -16.36
N ARG A 81 -17.07 -5.29 -16.39
CA ARG A 81 -17.40 -6.28 -17.42
C ARG A 81 -18.85 -6.75 -17.34
N ALA A 82 -19.40 -6.87 -16.13
CA ALA A 82 -20.78 -7.32 -15.93
C ALA A 82 -21.81 -6.23 -16.29
N GLU A 83 -21.46 -4.96 -16.05
CA GLU A 83 -22.31 -3.80 -16.35
C GLU A 83 -22.28 -3.47 -17.85
N ASP A 84 -21.10 -3.32 -18.45
CA ASP A 84 -20.93 -3.07 -19.89
C ASP A 84 -19.54 -3.51 -20.37
N ASN A 85 -19.45 -4.77 -20.84
CA ASN A 85 -18.18 -5.31 -21.34
C ASN A 85 -17.68 -4.61 -22.61
N ASP A 86 -18.58 -4.20 -23.51
CA ASP A 86 -18.19 -3.62 -24.79
C ASP A 86 -17.69 -2.18 -24.59
N GLY A 87 -18.37 -1.39 -23.74
CA GLY A 87 -17.88 -0.08 -23.30
C GLY A 87 -16.57 -0.17 -22.51
N PHE A 88 -16.42 -1.17 -21.63
CA PHE A 88 -15.15 -1.41 -20.94
C PHE A 88 -14.00 -1.72 -21.91
N GLU A 89 -14.20 -2.64 -22.86
CA GLU A 89 -13.17 -2.96 -23.87
C GLU A 89 -12.83 -1.76 -24.75
N ALA A 90 -13.83 -0.96 -25.16
CA ALA A 90 -13.62 0.28 -25.91
C ALA A 90 -12.79 1.29 -25.09
N PHE A 91 -13.12 1.50 -23.82
CA PHE A 91 -12.36 2.37 -22.93
C PHE A 91 -10.89 1.95 -22.82
N LEU A 92 -10.62 0.63 -22.68
CA LEU A 92 -9.25 0.12 -22.62
C LEU A 92 -8.44 0.34 -23.91
N GLU A 93 -9.10 0.42 -25.06
CA GLU A 93 -8.43 0.68 -26.34
C GLU A 93 -8.22 2.17 -26.57
N GLU A 94 -9.23 2.99 -26.29
CA GLU A 94 -9.25 4.42 -26.61
C GLU A 94 -8.53 5.28 -25.55
N ARG A 95 -8.67 4.93 -24.27
CA ARG A 95 -8.27 5.79 -23.14
C ARG A 95 -7.12 5.22 -22.32
N VAL A 96 -6.77 3.92 -22.45
CA VAL A 96 -5.66 3.33 -21.68
C VAL A 96 -4.41 3.19 -22.53
N HIS A 97 -3.38 3.97 -22.18
CA HIS A 97 -2.11 4.02 -22.90
C HIS A 97 -1.00 3.37 -22.10
N CYS A 98 -0.46 2.24 -22.56
CA CYS A 98 0.60 1.51 -21.87
C CYS A 98 1.99 2.04 -22.26
N VAL A 99 2.80 2.39 -21.27
CA VAL A 99 4.19 2.85 -21.44
C VAL A 99 5.12 1.81 -20.85
N THR A 100 5.96 1.20 -21.69
CA THR A 100 6.98 0.25 -21.24
C THR A 100 8.13 1.00 -20.59
N GLY A 101 8.34 0.77 -19.30
CA GLY A 101 9.43 1.39 -18.56
C GLY A 101 9.52 0.92 -17.12
N GLU A 102 10.63 1.27 -16.46
CA GLU A 102 10.93 0.89 -15.07
C GLU A 102 11.18 2.14 -14.23
N VAL A 103 10.46 2.25 -13.10
CA VAL A 103 10.53 3.45 -12.25
C VAL A 103 11.94 3.74 -11.71
N THR A 104 12.76 2.71 -11.51
CA THR A 104 14.15 2.89 -11.01
C THR A 104 15.16 3.25 -12.10
N GLU A 105 14.82 3.13 -13.38
CA GLU A 105 15.71 3.50 -14.48
C GLU A 105 15.60 5.00 -14.78
N ALA A 106 16.70 5.63 -15.17
CA ALA A 106 16.70 7.05 -15.53
C ALA A 106 15.67 7.33 -16.63
N ARG A 107 14.80 8.32 -16.43
CA ARG A 107 13.66 8.65 -17.32
C ARG A 107 12.76 7.44 -17.62
N PHE A 108 12.60 6.56 -16.64
CA PHE A 108 11.86 5.30 -16.76
C PHE A 108 12.43 4.30 -17.78
N GLY A 109 13.68 4.48 -18.22
CA GLY A 109 14.27 3.70 -19.32
C GLY A 109 13.89 4.21 -20.71
N LEU A 110 13.19 5.35 -20.81
CA LEU A 110 12.78 5.96 -22.07
C LEU A 110 13.89 6.80 -22.69
N ALA A 111 13.85 6.95 -24.02
CA ALA A 111 14.66 7.96 -24.70
C ALA A 111 14.21 9.37 -24.26
N ASP A 112 15.12 10.35 -24.32
CA ASP A 112 14.81 11.71 -23.84
C ASP A 112 13.62 12.35 -24.57
N ALA A 113 13.52 12.13 -25.89
CA ALA A 113 12.42 12.62 -26.70
C ALA A 113 11.07 12.01 -26.29
N GLU A 114 11.04 10.70 -26.02
CA GLU A 114 9.84 9.99 -25.56
C GLU A 114 9.43 10.46 -24.15
N PHE A 115 10.40 10.65 -23.26
CA PHE A 115 10.15 11.14 -21.91
C PHE A 115 9.60 12.58 -21.91
N ARG A 116 10.13 13.46 -22.77
CA ARG A 116 9.58 14.82 -22.96
C ARG A 116 8.18 14.79 -23.56
N ALA A 117 7.95 13.94 -24.57
CA ALA A 117 6.63 13.79 -25.17
C ALA A 117 5.60 13.23 -24.17
N LEU A 118 6.01 12.33 -23.28
CA LEU A 118 5.19 11.87 -22.18
C LEU A 118 4.88 13.02 -21.22
N ALA A 119 5.88 13.76 -20.76
CA ALA A 119 5.70 14.89 -19.84
C ALA A 119 4.71 15.93 -20.37
N GLY A 120 4.83 16.31 -21.64
CA GLY A 120 3.99 17.32 -22.27
C GLY A 120 2.55 16.90 -22.55
N ARG A 121 2.20 15.61 -22.39
CA ARG A 121 0.82 15.11 -22.55
C ARG A 121 0.07 15.00 -21.24
N LEU A 122 0.76 15.03 -20.10
CA LEU A 122 0.17 14.68 -18.81
C LEU A 122 -0.28 15.93 -18.05
N ASP A 123 -1.45 15.88 -17.44
CA ASP A 123 -1.88 16.86 -16.45
C ASP A 123 -1.42 16.47 -15.05
N ALA A 124 -1.34 15.17 -14.76
CA ALA A 124 -0.97 14.67 -13.44
C ALA A 124 -0.26 13.30 -13.44
N VAL A 125 0.40 13.00 -12.32
CA VAL A 125 0.96 11.68 -12.02
C VAL A 125 0.44 11.18 -10.68
N ILE A 126 -0.10 9.96 -10.66
CA ILE A 126 -0.33 9.17 -9.46
C ILE A 126 0.82 8.17 -9.32
N ASN A 127 1.79 8.48 -8.46
CA ASN A 127 2.89 7.58 -8.18
C ASN A 127 2.52 6.64 -7.02
N SER A 128 2.09 5.42 -7.38
CA SER A 128 1.77 4.34 -6.43
C SER A 128 2.77 3.19 -6.46
N ALA A 129 3.82 3.27 -7.29
CA ALA A 129 4.90 2.29 -7.29
C ALA A 129 5.68 2.34 -5.96
N ALA A 130 5.73 1.20 -5.28
CA ALA A 130 6.53 1.00 -4.09
C ALA A 130 6.79 -0.50 -3.92
N SER A 131 7.87 -0.83 -3.22
CA SER A 131 8.00 -2.16 -2.63
C SER A 131 7.52 -2.11 -1.19
N VAL A 132 6.58 -2.98 -0.83
CA VAL A 132 5.99 -3.07 0.52
C VAL A 132 6.60 -4.21 1.34
N ASN A 133 7.79 -4.68 0.94
CA ASN A 133 8.47 -5.77 1.63
C ASN A 133 9.33 -5.23 2.79
N PHE A 134 8.91 -5.50 4.03
CA PHE A 134 9.61 -5.08 5.26
C PHE A 134 11.02 -5.67 5.43
N ARG A 135 11.39 -6.70 4.64
CA ARG A 135 12.73 -7.29 4.62
C ARG A 135 13.41 -7.14 3.28
N GLU A 136 13.04 -6.12 2.53
CA GLU A 136 13.77 -5.77 1.31
C GLU A 136 15.18 -5.30 1.64
N GLU A 137 16.14 -5.66 0.79
CA GLU A 137 17.50 -5.16 0.87
C GLU A 137 17.51 -3.63 0.78
N LEU A 138 18.32 -2.97 1.63
CA LEU A 138 18.32 -1.51 1.71
C LEU A 138 18.54 -0.81 0.37
N ASP A 139 19.38 -1.37 -0.50
CA ASP A 139 19.66 -0.83 -1.82
C ASP A 139 18.44 -0.85 -2.74
N LYS A 140 17.69 -1.95 -2.75
CA LYS A 140 16.44 -2.07 -3.50
C LYS A 140 15.36 -1.15 -2.93
N ALA A 141 15.20 -1.13 -1.60
CA ALA A 141 14.23 -0.27 -0.93
C ALA A 141 14.50 1.21 -1.20
N LEU A 142 15.77 1.64 -1.11
CA LEU A 142 16.19 3.00 -1.42
C LEU A 142 15.97 3.34 -2.90
N ALA A 143 16.27 2.42 -3.82
CA ALA A 143 16.06 2.62 -5.25
C ALA A 143 14.56 2.81 -5.59
N ILE A 144 13.68 1.94 -5.08
CA ILE A 144 12.26 1.91 -5.45
C ILE A 144 11.38 2.91 -4.71
N ASN A 145 11.73 3.28 -3.47
CA ASN A 145 10.90 4.16 -2.65
C ASN A 145 11.44 5.60 -2.55
N THR A 146 12.73 5.82 -2.85
CA THR A 146 13.38 7.13 -2.72
C THR A 146 13.96 7.59 -4.05
N LEU A 147 14.98 6.91 -4.59
CA LEU A 147 15.77 7.43 -5.72
C LEU A 147 14.99 7.49 -7.04
N CYS A 148 14.06 6.57 -7.27
CA CYS A 148 13.17 6.59 -8.44
C CYS A 148 12.37 7.89 -8.56
N LEU A 149 12.16 8.61 -7.45
CA LEU A 149 11.39 9.85 -7.42
C LEU A 149 12.13 11.02 -8.09
N HIS A 150 13.44 10.89 -8.34
CA HIS A 150 14.13 11.80 -9.26
C HIS A 150 13.51 11.78 -10.66
N ASN A 151 13.05 10.62 -11.14
CA ASN A 151 12.37 10.55 -12.43
C ASN A 151 11.02 11.28 -12.42
N ILE A 152 10.31 11.25 -11.28
CA ILE A 152 9.05 12.00 -11.11
C ILE A 152 9.32 13.50 -11.07
N ALA A 153 10.35 13.92 -10.32
CA ALA A 153 10.80 15.31 -10.29
C ALA A 153 11.24 15.80 -11.68
N ASP A 154 11.96 14.96 -12.45
CA ASP A 154 12.41 15.26 -13.81
C ASP A 154 11.25 15.38 -14.80
N LEU A 155 10.17 14.63 -14.58
CA LEU A 155 8.94 14.72 -15.37
C LEU A 155 8.24 16.06 -15.10
N ALA A 156 8.09 16.42 -13.82
CA ALA A 156 7.54 17.72 -13.41
C ALA A 156 8.43 18.89 -13.87
N ALA A 157 9.75 18.75 -13.87
CA ALA A 157 10.64 19.78 -14.38
C ALA A 157 10.39 20.09 -15.88
N ARG A 158 9.95 19.09 -16.65
CA ARG A 158 9.60 19.22 -18.08
C ARG A 158 8.17 19.68 -18.34
N ASN A 159 7.29 19.61 -17.34
CA ASN A 159 5.94 20.13 -17.39
C ASN A 159 5.63 20.90 -16.08
N PRO A 160 5.79 22.23 -16.08
CA PRO A 160 5.59 23.07 -14.90
C PRO A 160 4.23 22.91 -14.19
N ASP A 161 3.18 22.60 -14.95
CA ASP A 161 1.81 22.48 -14.46
C ASP A 161 1.46 21.07 -13.99
N LEU A 162 2.40 20.11 -14.10
CA LEU A 162 2.17 18.71 -13.73
C LEU A 162 1.89 18.56 -12.23
N ALA A 163 0.68 18.11 -11.91
CA ALA A 163 0.31 17.76 -10.55
C ALA A 163 0.90 16.39 -10.14
N VAL A 164 1.60 16.34 -9.02
CA VAL A 164 2.19 15.08 -8.51
C VAL A 164 1.45 14.59 -7.27
N ILE A 165 0.87 13.40 -7.37
CA ILE A 165 0.24 12.67 -6.27
C ILE A 165 1.16 11.50 -5.89
N GLN A 166 1.83 11.63 -4.75
CA GLN A 166 2.71 10.60 -4.20
C GLN A 166 1.94 9.76 -3.18
N VAL A 167 1.77 8.46 -3.45
CA VAL A 167 1.26 7.53 -2.42
C VAL A 167 2.40 7.17 -1.48
N SER A 168 2.23 7.49 -0.20
CA SER A 168 3.14 7.17 0.90
C SER A 168 2.48 6.22 1.90
N THR A 169 2.70 6.41 3.21
CA THR A 169 2.04 5.63 4.26
C THR A 169 2.01 6.40 5.57
N CYS A 170 0.98 6.22 6.42
CA CYS A 170 0.93 6.82 7.76
C CYS A 170 2.15 6.42 8.60
N TYR A 171 2.72 5.24 8.34
CA TYR A 171 3.82 4.68 9.10
C TYR A 171 5.18 5.33 8.83
N VAL A 172 5.27 6.32 7.94
CA VAL A 172 6.43 7.23 7.89
C VAL A 172 6.60 8.00 9.20
N ASN A 173 5.59 8.00 10.09
CA ASN A 173 5.71 8.45 11.46
C ASN A 173 6.82 7.75 12.27
N GLY A 174 7.20 6.52 11.91
CA GLY A 174 8.21 5.76 12.65
C GLY A 174 7.85 5.63 14.13
N MET A 175 8.86 5.69 14.99
CA MET A 175 8.72 5.49 16.44
C MET A 175 8.24 6.75 17.21
N ASN A 176 7.76 7.79 16.53
CA ASN A 176 7.10 8.92 17.19
C ASN A 176 5.80 8.48 17.88
N SER A 177 5.39 9.15 18.96
CA SER A 177 4.20 8.83 19.74
C SER A 177 3.18 9.98 19.76
N GLY A 178 1.96 9.70 20.20
CA GLY A 178 0.88 10.69 20.38
C GLY A 178 -0.03 10.85 19.17
N GLN A 179 -0.61 12.04 19.01
CA GLN A 179 -1.50 12.36 17.90
C GLN A 179 -0.67 12.74 16.66
N VAL A 180 -0.84 11.99 15.57
CA VAL A 180 -0.07 12.19 14.34
C VAL A 180 -0.96 12.86 13.29
N THR A 181 -0.75 14.15 13.10
CA THR A 181 -1.47 14.98 12.13
C THR A 181 -0.85 14.91 10.74
N GLU A 182 -1.58 15.41 9.74
CA GLU A 182 -1.17 15.54 8.33
C GLU A 182 -0.07 16.60 8.12
N SER A 183 1.10 16.35 8.70
CA SER A 183 2.25 17.25 8.66
C SER A 183 3.54 16.55 8.22
N VAL A 184 4.59 17.34 7.98
CA VAL A 184 5.93 16.82 7.72
C VAL A 184 6.47 16.17 9.00
N ILE A 185 6.74 14.87 8.94
CA ILE A 185 7.16 14.07 10.09
C ILE A 185 8.64 14.31 10.40
N LYS A 186 8.94 14.52 11.69
CA LYS A 186 10.32 14.58 12.20
C LYS A 186 10.90 13.19 12.46
N PRO A 187 12.22 12.99 12.30
CA PRO A 187 12.89 11.79 12.80
C PRO A 187 12.68 11.62 14.32
N ALA A 188 12.40 10.39 14.76
CA ALA A 188 12.27 10.07 16.18
C ALA A 188 13.63 9.73 16.85
N GLY A 189 14.65 9.42 16.04
CA GLY A 189 16.01 9.10 16.47
C GLY A 189 16.98 10.24 16.20
N GLU A 190 18.10 9.95 15.52
CA GLU A 190 19.08 10.97 15.17
C GLU A 190 18.49 12.14 14.39
N ALA A 191 18.91 13.35 14.74
CA ALA A 191 18.43 14.57 14.12
C ALA A 191 18.91 14.69 12.67
N ILE A 192 17.99 15.12 11.80
CA ILE A 192 18.29 15.52 10.43
C ILE A 192 17.96 17.03 10.35
N PRO A 193 18.81 17.87 9.73
CA PRO A 193 18.55 19.30 9.63
C PRO A 193 17.24 19.58 8.91
N ARG A 194 16.39 20.43 9.52
CA ARG A 194 15.15 20.92 8.89
C ARG A 194 15.43 22.23 8.17
N THR A 195 14.96 22.36 6.94
CA THR A 195 15.12 23.56 6.13
C THR A 195 14.04 24.61 6.46
N ALA A 196 14.27 25.86 6.05
CA ALA A 196 13.27 26.93 6.16
C ALA A 196 11.98 26.65 5.35
N HIS A 197 12.07 25.81 4.32
CA HIS A 197 10.94 25.37 3.50
C HIS A 197 10.15 24.20 4.13
N GLY A 198 10.53 23.75 5.33
CA GLY A 198 9.77 22.81 6.13
C GLY A 198 10.12 21.33 5.95
N TYR A 199 10.80 20.94 4.87
CA TYR A 199 11.33 19.59 4.65
C TYR A 199 12.71 19.37 5.29
N TYR A 200 13.13 18.12 5.42
CA TYR A 200 14.41 17.72 5.99
C TYR A 200 15.49 17.53 4.91
N GLU A 201 16.71 18.02 5.16
CA GLU A 201 17.83 17.90 4.23
C GLU A 201 18.47 16.50 4.31
N ILE A 202 18.18 15.68 3.31
CA ILE A 202 18.55 14.26 3.28
C ILE A 202 19.70 13.93 2.30
N SER A 203 20.24 14.90 1.54
CA SER A 203 21.24 14.61 0.51
C SER A 203 22.48 13.90 1.06
N GLU A 204 23.04 14.39 2.17
CA GLU A 204 24.18 13.73 2.82
C GLU A 204 23.82 12.35 3.39
N LEU A 205 22.62 12.20 3.96
CA LEU A 205 22.16 10.92 4.48
C LEU A 205 22.05 9.87 3.35
N VAL A 206 21.43 10.24 2.22
CA VAL A 206 21.31 9.35 1.06
C VAL A 206 22.68 8.95 0.54
N ARG A 207 23.63 9.89 0.44
CA ARG A 207 25.01 9.60 0.03
C ARG A 207 25.69 8.61 0.99
N LEU A 208 25.58 8.82 2.30
CA LEU A 208 26.13 7.91 3.32
C LEU A 208 25.50 6.52 3.26
N LEU A 209 24.20 6.40 3.00
CA LEU A 209 23.54 5.11 2.82
C LEU A 209 24.08 4.39 1.59
N GLN A 210 24.28 5.10 0.47
CA GLN A 210 24.88 4.55 -0.74
C GLN A 210 26.32 4.08 -0.53
N ASP A 211 27.14 4.85 0.20
CA ASP A 211 28.51 4.46 0.55
C ASP A 211 28.53 3.17 1.40
N LYS A 212 27.65 3.07 2.41
CA LYS A 212 27.51 1.86 3.24
C LYS A 212 27.02 0.65 2.43
N ILE A 213 26.11 0.86 1.49
CA ILE A 213 25.63 -0.19 0.57
C ILE A 213 26.80 -0.69 -0.29
N ALA A 214 27.60 0.22 -0.86
CA ALA A 214 28.74 -0.12 -1.69
C ALA A 214 29.79 -0.92 -0.92
N ASP A 215 30.08 -0.53 0.33
CA ASP A 215 30.96 -1.27 1.23
C ASP A 215 30.45 -2.69 1.55
N VAL A 216 29.14 -2.85 1.81
CA VAL A 216 28.56 -4.19 2.04
C VAL A 216 28.64 -5.04 0.77
N ARG A 217 28.41 -4.45 -0.41
CA ARG A 217 28.50 -5.14 -1.72
C ARG A 217 29.93 -5.52 -2.09
N SER A 218 30.94 -4.80 -1.63
CA SER A 218 32.35 -5.16 -1.89
C SER A 218 32.82 -6.34 -1.05
N ARG A 219 32.19 -6.60 0.12
CA ARG A 219 32.59 -7.64 1.08
C ARG A 219 31.80 -8.94 0.99
N TYR A 220 30.58 -8.89 0.47
CA TYR A 220 29.66 -10.03 0.49
C TYR A 220 29.01 -10.27 -0.88
N SER A 221 28.62 -11.52 -1.14
CA SER A 221 27.91 -11.92 -2.36
C SER A 221 26.80 -12.93 -2.07
N GLY A 222 25.93 -13.17 -3.06
CA GLY A 222 24.82 -14.13 -2.98
C GLY A 222 23.87 -13.87 -1.81
N LYS A 223 23.35 -14.94 -1.20
CA LYS A 223 22.38 -14.86 -0.09
C LYS A 223 22.93 -14.12 1.15
N THR A 224 24.25 -14.18 1.37
CA THR A 224 24.88 -13.47 2.49
C THR A 224 24.81 -11.96 2.28
N LEU A 225 25.01 -11.50 1.05
CA LEU A 225 24.84 -10.09 0.69
C LEU A 225 23.40 -9.62 0.95
N GLU A 226 22.41 -10.37 0.47
CA GLU A 226 20.99 -10.04 0.69
C GLU A 226 20.70 -9.85 2.19
N LYS A 227 21.11 -10.83 3.02
CA LYS A 227 20.94 -10.75 4.47
C LYS A 227 21.65 -9.53 5.07
N LYS A 228 22.87 -9.22 4.63
CA LYS A 228 23.66 -8.09 5.16
C LYS A 228 23.06 -6.74 4.78
N LEU A 229 22.48 -6.61 3.59
CA LEU A 229 21.78 -5.40 3.17
C LEU A 229 20.45 -5.21 3.91
N VAL A 230 19.73 -6.29 4.22
CA VAL A 230 18.55 -6.24 5.11
C VAL A 230 18.95 -5.81 6.53
N GLU A 231 19.99 -6.42 7.10
CA GLU A 231 20.53 -6.04 8.42
C GLU A 231 20.97 -4.57 8.45
N LEU A 232 21.62 -4.08 7.39
CA LEU A 232 22.01 -2.68 7.26
C LEU A 232 20.79 -1.77 7.26
N GLY A 233 19.78 -2.05 6.42
CA GLY A 233 18.57 -1.24 6.33
C GLY A 233 17.83 -1.13 7.67
N ILE A 234 17.68 -2.24 8.39
CA ILE A 234 17.07 -2.25 9.71
C ILE A 234 17.88 -1.42 10.71
N ARG A 235 19.22 -1.53 10.72
CA ARG A 235 20.06 -0.72 11.62
C ARG A 235 19.94 0.78 11.33
N GLU A 236 20.00 1.17 10.07
CA GLU A 236 19.92 2.58 9.67
C GLU A 236 18.53 3.15 9.94
N ALA A 237 17.45 2.41 9.63
CA ALA A 237 16.10 2.82 9.97
C ALA A 237 15.94 3.07 11.48
N ASN A 238 16.37 2.12 12.32
CA ASN A 238 16.27 2.27 13.78
C ASN A 238 17.09 3.44 14.31
N ARG A 239 18.28 3.70 13.74
CA ARG A 239 19.15 4.82 14.10
C ARG A 239 18.44 6.17 13.95
N TYR A 240 17.67 6.36 12.89
CA TYR A 240 16.94 7.61 12.63
C TYR A 240 15.51 7.62 13.19
N GLY A 241 15.04 6.52 13.78
CA GLY A 241 13.76 6.48 14.48
C GLY A 241 12.64 5.74 13.75
N TRP A 242 12.95 4.85 12.81
CA TRP A 242 11.98 4.00 12.10
C TRP A 242 12.15 2.52 12.45
N SER A 243 11.03 1.80 12.52
CA SER A 243 11.01 0.37 12.88
C SER A 243 11.49 -0.56 11.77
N ASP A 244 11.34 -0.14 10.51
CA ASP A 244 11.65 -0.94 9.34
C ASP A 244 12.16 -0.08 8.18
N THR A 245 12.87 -0.74 7.25
CA THR A 245 13.48 -0.11 6.08
C THR A 245 12.45 0.53 5.14
N TYR A 246 11.24 -0.05 5.06
CA TYR A 246 10.20 0.42 4.16
C TYR A 246 9.71 1.81 4.56
N THR A 247 9.26 1.96 5.81
CA THR A 247 8.76 3.25 6.35
C THR A 247 9.83 4.33 6.31
N PHE A 248 11.09 3.98 6.60
CA PHE A 248 12.23 4.89 6.49
C PHE A 248 12.46 5.38 5.06
N THR A 249 12.52 4.47 4.08
CA THR A 249 12.76 4.85 2.67
C THR A 249 11.58 5.59 2.05
N LYS A 250 10.34 5.31 2.47
CA LYS A 250 9.16 6.12 2.11
C LYS A 250 9.27 7.54 2.67
N TRP A 251 9.69 7.69 3.93
CA TRP A 251 9.92 9.02 4.51
C TRP A 251 11.00 9.80 3.74
N LEU A 252 12.12 9.15 3.40
CA LEU A 252 13.17 9.76 2.56
C LEU A 252 12.62 10.20 1.20
N GLY A 253 11.77 9.38 0.58
CA GLY A 253 11.12 9.71 -0.69
C GLY A 253 10.23 10.95 -0.59
N GLU A 254 9.49 11.11 0.50
CA GLU A 254 8.71 12.33 0.74
C GLU A 254 9.61 13.57 0.82
N GLN A 255 10.73 13.51 1.56
CA GLN A 255 11.64 14.65 1.69
C GLN A 255 12.28 15.03 0.35
N LEU A 256 12.64 14.02 -0.46
CA LEU A 256 13.19 14.23 -1.80
C LEU A 256 12.19 15.00 -2.69
N LEU A 257 10.93 14.56 -2.74
CA LEU A 257 9.91 15.22 -3.55
C LEU A 257 9.58 16.61 -3.03
N MET A 258 9.48 16.82 -1.70
CA MET A 258 9.24 18.14 -1.14
C MET A 258 10.34 19.13 -1.53
N LYS A 259 11.60 18.69 -1.56
CA LYS A 259 12.73 19.49 -2.04
C LYS A 259 12.67 19.75 -3.54
N ALA A 260 12.47 18.69 -4.33
CA ALA A 260 12.53 18.77 -5.79
C ALA A 260 11.33 19.50 -6.42
N LEU A 261 10.18 19.50 -5.74
CA LEU A 261 8.94 20.13 -6.17
C LEU A 261 8.59 21.36 -5.32
N ALA A 262 9.60 21.99 -4.69
CA ALA A 262 9.39 23.24 -3.97
C ALA A 262 8.76 24.30 -4.88
N GLY A 263 7.63 24.87 -4.44
CA GLY A 263 6.85 25.84 -5.24
C GLY A 263 5.96 25.23 -6.32
N ARG A 264 5.85 23.90 -6.42
CA ARG A 264 5.01 23.17 -7.38
C ARG A 264 3.91 22.38 -6.66
N THR A 265 2.99 21.81 -7.42
CA THR A 265 1.89 20.99 -6.88
C THR A 265 2.39 19.60 -6.50
N LEU A 266 2.48 19.35 -5.20
CA LEU A 266 2.77 18.03 -4.62
C LEU A 266 1.72 17.68 -3.58
N THR A 267 1.01 16.57 -3.79
CA THR A 267 0.11 16.00 -2.79
C THR A 267 0.63 14.64 -2.36
N ILE A 268 0.82 14.44 -1.06
CA ILE A 268 1.24 13.17 -0.47
C ILE A 268 0.03 12.52 0.19
N VAL A 269 -0.38 11.34 -0.28
CA VAL A 269 -1.47 10.56 0.32
C VAL A 269 -0.87 9.42 1.12
N ARG A 270 -1.09 9.39 2.43
CA ARG A 270 -0.59 8.43 3.41
C ARG A 270 -1.74 7.50 3.86
N PRO A 271 -1.95 6.35 3.23
CA PRO A 271 -2.82 5.32 3.78
C PRO A 271 -2.20 4.63 5.00
N SER A 272 -3.05 4.15 5.91
CA SER A 272 -2.68 3.16 6.94
C SER A 272 -2.65 1.73 6.35
N ILE A 273 -2.93 0.68 7.14
CA ILE A 273 -2.91 -0.70 6.62
C ILE A 273 -4.10 -0.89 5.67
N ILE A 274 -3.78 -0.96 4.37
CA ILE A 274 -4.78 -1.14 3.33
C ILE A 274 -5.25 -2.59 3.31
N GLU A 275 -6.55 -2.79 3.53
CA GLU A 275 -7.21 -4.10 3.48
C GLU A 275 -8.29 -4.13 2.38
N SER A 276 -9.06 -5.22 2.34
CA SER A 276 -10.11 -5.46 1.32
C SER A 276 -11.06 -4.28 1.14
N ALA A 277 -11.66 -4.17 -0.06
CA ALA A 277 -12.70 -3.19 -0.33
C ALA A 277 -13.88 -3.29 0.65
N LEU A 278 -14.38 -2.15 1.11
CA LEU A 278 -15.59 -2.06 1.93
C LEU A 278 -16.83 -2.25 1.04
N GLU A 279 -16.92 -1.46 -0.03
CA GLU A 279 -18.05 -1.39 -0.95
C GLU A 279 -17.62 -1.63 -2.41
N GLU A 280 -16.54 -0.99 -2.87
CA GLU A 280 -16.20 -0.91 -4.30
C GLU A 280 -14.82 -1.47 -4.66
N PRO A 281 -14.59 -2.06 -5.85
CA PRO A 281 -15.58 -2.40 -6.88
C PRO A 281 -16.56 -3.48 -6.44
N VAL A 282 -16.16 -4.34 -5.50
CA VAL A 282 -16.98 -5.39 -4.89
C VAL A 282 -16.55 -5.52 -3.42
N PRO A 283 -17.49 -5.65 -2.46
CA PRO A 283 -17.15 -5.85 -1.06
C PRO A 283 -16.23 -7.06 -0.87
N GLY A 284 -15.16 -6.88 -0.10
CA GLY A 284 -14.20 -7.93 0.21
C GLY A 284 -13.16 -8.19 -0.89
N TRP A 285 -13.19 -7.46 -2.01
CA TRP A 285 -12.16 -7.60 -3.04
C TRP A 285 -10.79 -7.26 -2.45
N ILE A 286 -9.83 -8.18 -2.60
CA ILE A 286 -8.48 -8.05 -2.09
C ILE A 286 -7.51 -8.80 -2.99
N GLU A 287 -6.30 -8.27 -3.17
CA GLU A 287 -5.28 -8.94 -3.96
C GLU A 287 -4.10 -9.40 -3.10
N GLY A 288 -4.01 -10.71 -2.87
CA GLY A 288 -2.96 -11.31 -2.04
C GLY A 288 -3.09 -10.98 -0.56
N VAL A 289 -2.18 -11.54 0.24
CA VAL A 289 -2.18 -11.41 1.71
C VAL A 289 -1.53 -10.08 2.12
N LYS A 290 -2.22 -9.33 2.98
CA LYS A 290 -1.81 -8.04 3.54
C LYS A 290 -1.26 -8.17 4.95
N VAL A 291 -0.99 -7.02 5.57
CA VAL A 291 -0.32 -6.93 6.87
C VAL A 291 -1.25 -7.45 7.98
N ALA A 292 -2.52 -7.04 8.01
CA ALA A 292 -3.45 -7.54 9.04
C ALA A 292 -3.83 -9.00 8.79
N ASP A 293 -3.89 -9.44 7.53
CA ASP A 293 -4.13 -10.84 7.15
C ASP A 293 -3.12 -11.81 7.76
N ALA A 294 -1.88 -11.38 8.02
CA ALA A 294 -0.89 -12.23 8.68
C ALA A 294 -1.33 -12.64 10.09
N ILE A 295 -2.05 -11.76 10.81
CA ILE A 295 -2.63 -12.06 12.13
C ILE A 295 -3.77 -13.08 11.96
N ILE A 296 -4.64 -12.85 10.97
CA ILE A 296 -5.75 -13.76 10.64
C ILE A 296 -5.22 -15.16 10.32
N LEU A 297 -4.21 -15.25 9.45
CA LEU A 297 -3.59 -16.51 9.05
C LEU A 297 -2.82 -17.18 10.20
N ALA A 298 -2.16 -16.40 11.05
CA ALA A 298 -1.46 -16.94 12.22
C ALA A 298 -2.45 -17.69 13.14
N TYR A 299 -3.63 -17.10 13.36
CA TYR A 299 -4.72 -17.74 14.09
C TYR A 299 -5.32 -18.92 13.32
N ALA A 300 -5.74 -18.72 12.07
CA ALA A 300 -6.46 -19.71 11.27
C ALA A 300 -5.66 -21.01 11.05
N ARG A 301 -4.33 -20.95 11.08
CA ARG A 301 -3.45 -22.11 10.96
C ARG A 301 -3.09 -22.78 12.30
N GLU A 302 -3.50 -22.21 13.43
CA GLU A 302 -3.21 -22.69 14.80
C GLU A 302 -1.71 -22.97 15.09
N LYS A 303 -0.82 -22.35 14.32
CA LYS A 303 0.64 -22.42 14.48
C LYS A 303 1.14 -21.45 15.54
N VAL A 304 0.35 -20.42 15.84
CA VAL A 304 0.65 -19.35 16.80
C VAL A 304 -0.54 -19.22 17.75
N THR A 305 -0.32 -19.34 19.06
CA THR A 305 -1.33 -19.09 20.10
C THR A 305 -1.08 -17.80 20.87
N LEU A 306 0.17 -17.33 20.87
CA LEU A 306 0.59 -16.09 21.52
C LEU A 306 1.10 -15.13 20.44
N PHE A 307 0.51 -13.93 20.41
CA PHE A 307 0.90 -12.88 19.47
C PHE A 307 1.42 -11.67 20.26
N PRO A 308 2.57 -11.08 19.91
CA PRO A 308 3.01 -9.86 20.58
C PRO A 308 2.17 -8.67 20.12
N GLY A 309 1.48 -8.04 21.05
CA GLY A 309 0.69 -6.85 20.79
C GLY A 309 -0.03 -6.37 22.04
N LYS A 310 -0.38 -5.08 22.06
CA LYS A 310 -1.17 -4.51 23.15
C LYS A 310 -2.64 -4.65 22.76
N ARG A 311 -3.45 -5.39 23.52
CA ARG A 311 -4.89 -5.54 23.22
C ARG A 311 -5.63 -4.21 23.08
N SER A 312 -5.22 -3.19 23.84
CA SER A 312 -5.78 -1.84 23.77
C SER A 312 -5.13 -0.96 22.70
N GLY A 313 -4.11 -1.43 21.98
CA GLY A 313 -3.46 -0.69 20.91
C GLY A 313 -4.34 -0.65 19.68
N VAL A 314 -4.38 0.51 19.01
CA VAL A 314 -5.13 0.67 17.76
C VAL A 314 -4.38 -0.04 16.64
N ILE A 315 -5.08 -0.88 15.89
CA ILE A 315 -4.59 -1.44 14.63
C ILE A 315 -5.25 -0.68 13.49
N ASP A 316 -4.50 0.27 12.90
CA ASP A 316 -5.08 1.20 11.94
C ASP A 316 -5.23 0.54 10.56
N VAL A 317 -6.44 0.05 10.32
CA VAL A 317 -6.87 -0.60 9.07
C VAL A 317 -7.77 0.35 8.29
N ILE A 318 -7.58 0.41 6.98
CA ILE A 318 -8.40 1.18 6.06
C ILE A 318 -8.75 0.35 4.80
N PRO A 319 -10.03 0.31 4.38
CA PRO A 319 -10.42 -0.32 3.12
C PRO A 319 -9.81 0.35 1.88
N VAL A 320 -9.40 -0.45 0.88
CA VAL A 320 -8.71 0.05 -0.32
C VAL A 320 -9.53 1.03 -1.18
N ASP A 321 -10.85 0.92 -1.17
CA ASP A 321 -11.75 1.81 -1.88
C ASP A 321 -11.80 3.21 -1.29
N LEU A 322 -11.76 3.34 0.05
CA LEU A 322 -11.63 4.65 0.69
C LEU A 322 -10.28 5.30 0.33
N VAL A 323 -9.21 4.50 0.21
CA VAL A 323 -7.90 4.99 -0.23
C VAL A 323 -7.92 5.43 -1.69
N ALA A 324 -8.54 4.65 -2.58
CA ALA A 324 -8.68 5.01 -3.99
C ALA A 324 -9.49 6.31 -4.15
N ASN A 325 -10.57 6.47 -3.40
CA ASN A 325 -11.36 7.69 -3.35
C ASN A 325 -10.51 8.88 -2.85
N ALA A 326 -9.72 8.70 -1.80
CA ALA A 326 -8.82 9.75 -1.31
C ALA A 326 -7.80 10.20 -2.37
N ILE A 327 -7.27 9.27 -3.16
CA ILE A 327 -6.36 9.58 -4.28
C ILE A 327 -7.09 10.35 -5.38
N VAL A 328 -8.32 9.98 -5.73
CA VAL A 328 -9.11 10.69 -6.75
C VAL A 328 -9.48 12.11 -6.29
N LEU A 329 -9.88 12.29 -5.03
CA LEU A 329 -10.13 13.61 -4.45
C LEU A 329 -8.86 14.47 -4.44
N ALA A 330 -7.74 13.89 -4.02
CA ALA A 330 -6.43 14.55 -4.00
C ALA A 330 -5.97 14.94 -5.41
N LEU A 331 -6.25 14.10 -6.41
CA LEU A 331 -5.96 14.39 -7.81
C LEU A 331 -6.78 15.59 -8.31
N ALA A 332 -8.09 15.62 -8.06
CA ALA A 332 -8.94 16.73 -8.46
C ALA A 332 -8.49 18.04 -7.80
N GLU A 333 -8.21 18.03 -6.49
CA GLU A 333 -7.71 19.24 -5.81
C GLU A 333 -6.35 19.69 -6.36
N ALA A 334 -5.44 18.76 -6.63
CA ALA A 334 -4.13 19.10 -7.16
C ALA A 334 -4.20 19.78 -8.54
N LEU A 335 -5.24 19.48 -9.33
CA LEU A 335 -5.47 20.08 -10.64
C LEU A 335 -6.26 21.39 -10.62
N SER A 336 -7.00 21.69 -9.54
CA SER A 336 -7.84 22.88 -9.45
C SER A 336 -7.33 23.95 -8.49
N ALA A 337 -6.58 23.57 -7.46
CA ALA A 337 -6.17 24.46 -6.39
C ALA A 337 -4.73 24.99 -6.57
N PRO A 338 -4.36 26.10 -5.91
CA PRO A 338 -3.03 26.69 -6.03
C PRO A 338 -1.89 25.71 -5.72
N ALA A 339 -0.73 25.92 -6.33
CA ALA A 339 0.44 25.09 -6.06
C ALA A 339 0.84 25.14 -4.58
N GLY A 340 1.28 23.99 -4.05
CA GLY A 340 1.72 23.86 -2.67
C GLY A 340 1.78 22.41 -2.22
N PRO A 341 2.57 22.11 -1.17
CA PRO A 341 2.64 20.78 -0.60
C PRO A 341 1.38 20.50 0.23
N ARG A 342 0.76 19.34 -0.02
CA ARG A 342 -0.39 18.84 0.74
C ARG A 342 -0.07 17.46 1.29
N VAL A 343 -0.58 17.15 2.46
CA VAL A 343 -0.48 15.82 3.05
C VAL A 343 -1.89 15.40 3.46
N TYR A 344 -2.30 14.21 3.04
CA TYR A 344 -3.57 13.60 3.41
C TYR A 344 -3.33 12.23 4.03
N GLN A 345 -3.92 11.96 5.18
CA GLN A 345 -3.85 10.65 5.84
C GLN A 345 -5.19 9.94 5.65
N CYS A 346 -5.15 8.74 5.07
CA CYS A 346 -6.32 7.88 4.91
C CYS A 346 -6.22 6.75 5.94
N CYS A 347 -6.85 6.97 7.08
CA CYS A 347 -6.73 6.13 8.27
C CYS A 347 -8.05 6.09 9.07
N SER A 348 -8.19 5.10 9.94
CA SER A 348 -9.34 4.94 10.83
C SER A 348 -9.07 5.33 12.28
N GLY A 349 -7.81 5.47 12.69
CA GLY A 349 -7.41 5.56 14.10
C GLY A 349 -8.03 6.71 14.90
N SER A 350 -8.19 7.90 14.32
CA SER A 350 -8.82 9.04 15.02
C SER A 350 -10.35 9.03 14.99
N SER A 351 -10.93 8.55 13.89
CA SER A 351 -12.35 8.75 13.57
C SER A 351 -13.22 7.52 13.86
N ASN A 352 -12.67 6.32 13.70
CA ASN A 352 -13.36 5.06 13.95
C ASN A 352 -12.34 3.96 14.36
N PRO A 353 -11.67 4.10 15.52
CA PRO A 353 -10.59 3.19 15.90
C PRO A 353 -11.08 1.76 16.15
N ILE A 354 -10.25 0.80 15.76
CA ILE A 354 -10.35 -0.59 16.20
C ILE A 354 -9.11 -1.01 16.99
N SER A 355 -9.32 -1.57 18.17
CA SER A 355 -8.22 -2.13 18.97
C SER A 355 -7.83 -3.53 18.49
N LEU A 356 -6.57 -3.92 18.70
CA LEU A 356 -6.10 -5.27 18.41
C LEU A 356 -6.95 -6.35 19.13
N GLY A 357 -7.40 -6.06 20.35
CA GLY A 357 -8.29 -6.94 21.10
C GLY A 357 -9.61 -7.16 20.38
N GLN A 358 -10.30 -6.09 19.97
CA GLN A 358 -11.55 -6.17 19.21
C GLN A 358 -11.36 -6.90 17.88
N PHE A 359 -10.28 -6.62 17.15
CA PHE A 359 -9.95 -7.31 15.90
C PHE A 359 -9.85 -8.84 16.11
N ILE A 360 -9.09 -9.27 17.12
CA ILE A 360 -8.95 -10.69 17.47
C ILE A 360 -10.28 -11.29 17.91
N ASP A 361 -11.08 -10.56 18.69
CA ASP A 361 -12.35 -11.06 19.20
C ASP A 361 -13.37 -11.26 18.06
N HIS A 362 -13.43 -10.34 17.08
CA HIS A 362 -14.26 -10.49 15.88
C HIS A 362 -13.82 -11.69 15.04
N LEU A 363 -12.51 -11.85 14.83
CA LEU A 363 -11.95 -13.00 14.13
C LEU A 363 -12.34 -14.31 14.81
N MET A 364 -12.10 -14.42 16.13
CA MET A 364 -12.43 -15.63 16.89
C MET A 364 -13.93 -15.93 16.92
N ALA A 365 -14.77 -14.90 17.04
CA ALA A 365 -16.22 -15.07 17.02
C ALA A 365 -16.71 -15.61 15.67
N GLU A 366 -16.20 -15.06 14.56
CA GLU A 366 -16.58 -15.52 13.23
C GLU A 366 -16.08 -16.93 12.92
N SER A 367 -14.85 -17.25 13.31
CA SER A 367 -14.32 -18.61 13.16
C SER A 367 -15.14 -19.63 13.94
N LYS A 368 -15.54 -19.32 15.18
CA LYS A 368 -16.36 -20.25 15.97
C LYS A 368 -17.72 -20.51 15.32
N ALA A 369 -18.36 -19.46 14.80
CA ALA A 369 -19.70 -19.55 14.23
C ALA A 369 -19.71 -20.15 12.81
N ASN A 370 -18.77 -19.74 11.95
CA ASN A 370 -18.88 -19.89 10.51
C ASN A 370 -17.61 -20.43 9.83
N TYR A 371 -16.66 -21.05 10.55
CA TYR A 371 -15.40 -21.52 9.92
C TYR A 371 -15.63 -22.37 8.65
N ALA A 372 -16.69 -23.18 8.62
CA ALA A 372 -17.01 -24.08 7.52
C ALA A 372 -17.32 -23.34 6.20
N ALA A 373 -17.71 -22.06 6.26
CA ALA A 373 -17.92 -21.22 5.08
C ALA A 373 -16.61 -20.78 4.41
N TYR A 374 -15.45 -20.97 5.07
CA TYR A 374 -14.16 -20.48 4.60
C TYR A 374 -13.14 -21.63 4.42
N ASP A 375 -13.42 -22.51 3.46
CA ASP A 375 -12.63 -23.70 3.10
C ASP A 375 -11.12 -23.48 2.93
N SER A 376 -10.71 -22.33 2.39
CA SER A 376 -9.30 -22.01 2.11
C SER A 376 -8.63 -21.32 3.30
N LEU A 377 -9.41 -20.67 4.15
CA LEU A 377 -8.94 -19.98 5.34
C LEU A 377 -8.85 -20.90 6.56
N PHE A 378 -9.90 -21.68 6.85
CA PHE A 378 -9.96 -22.62 7.97
C PHE A 378 -10.08 -24.07 7.47
N TYR A 379 -9.05 -24.87 7.73
CA TYR A 379 -9.08 -26.31 7.38
C TYR A 379 -9.85 -27.15 8.40
N ARG A 380 -10.06 -26.60 9.60
CA ARG A 380 -10.83 -27.18 10.70
C ARG A 380 -11.27 -26.07 11.63
N GLN A 381 -12.22 -26.35 12.51
CA GLN A 381 -12.60 -25.40 13.55
C GLN A 381 -11.41 -25.10 14.46
N PRO A 382 -11.00 -23.82 14.62
CA PRO A 382 -9.95 -23.46 15.55
C PRO A 382 -10.39 -23.76 17.00
N THR A 383 -9.56 -24.46 17.76
CA THR A 383 -9.84 -24.81 19.16
C THR A 383 -8.90 -24.13 20.14
N LYS A 384 -7.74 -23.67 19.67
CA LYS A 384 -6.76 -22.98 20.52
C LYS A 384 -7.13 -21.51 20.75
N PRO A 385 -6.86 -20.96 21.95
CA PRO A 385 -6.96 -19.52 22.18
C PRO A 385 -5.89 -18.77 21.39
N PHE A 386 -6.23 -17.55 20.98
CA PHE A 386 -5.30 -16.60 20.34
C PHE A 386 -5.19 -15.35 21.19
N VAL A 387 -4.08 -15.23 21.91
CA VAL A 387 -3.91 -14.22 22.94
C VAL A 387 -2.83 -13.24 22.54
N ALA A 388 -3.20 -11.97 22.44
CA ALA A 388 -2.24 -10.88 22.32
C ALA A 388 -1.64 -10.52 23.68
N VAL A 389 -0.33 -10.54 23.79
CA VAL A 389 0.44 -10.21 25.00
C VAL A 389 1.47 -9.13 24.71
N ASN A 390 1.81 -8.29 25.69
CA ASN A 390 2.81 -7.25 25.48
C ASN A 390 4.18 -7.85 25.08
N ARG A 391 5.03 -7.04 24.42
CA ARG A 391 6.29 -7.52 23.85
C ARG A 391 7.24 -8.13 24.87
N ARG A 392 7.36 -7.51 26.06
CA ARG A 392 8.26 -7.98 27.12
C ARG A 392 7.85 -9.36 27.61
N LEU A 393 6.56 -9.57 27.86
CA LEU A 393 6.00 -10.85 28.27
C LEU A 393 6.15 -11.90 27.15
N PHE A 394 5.90 -11.52 25.90
CA PHE A 394 6.12 -12.39 24.75
C PHE A 394 7.57 -12.87 24.68
N ASP A 395 8.53 -11.95 24.74
CA ASP A 395 9.96 -12.28 24.65
C ASP A 395 10.42 -13.15 25.84
N ALA A 396 9.89 -12.90 27.05
CA ALA A 396 10.15 -13.73 28.22
C ALA A 396 9.62 -15.16 28.06
N ILE A 397 8.37 -15.34 27.63
CA ILE A 397 7.77 -16.66 27.38
C ILE A 397 8.53 -17.39 26.28
N MET A 398 8.80 -16.72 25.15
CA MET A 398 9.54 -17.32 24.03
C MET A 398 10.97 -17.72 24.42
N GLY A 399 11.66 -16.90 25.20
CA GLY A 399 12.99 -17.24 25.75
C GLY A 399 12.95 -18.46 26.65
N GLY A 400 11.99 -18.50 27.59
CA GLY A 400 11.80 -19.60 28.53
C GLY A 400 11.43 -20.93 27.87
N VAL A 401 10.64 -20.92 26.80
CA VAL A 401 10.24 -22.14 26.06
C VAL A 401 11.35 -22.62 25.10
N ARG A 402 12.11 -21.70 24.48
CA ARG A 402 13.17 -22.07 23.52
C ARG A 402 14.35 -22.76 24.19
N LEU A 403 14.73 -22.33 25.39
CA LEU A 403 15.89 -22.85 26.11
C LEU A 403 15.83 -24.39 26.30
N PRO A 404 14.77 -24.96 26.93
CA PRO A 404 14.66 -26.41 27.11
C PRO A 404 14.51 -27.16 25.79
N LEU A 405 13.78 -26.62 24.82
CA LEU A 405 13.61 -27.27 23.50
C LEU A 405 14.92 -27.32 22.70
N SER A 406 15.75 -26.27 22.78
CA SER A 406 17.07 -26.24 22.12
C SER A 406 18.08 -27.19 22.77
N LEU A 407 17.93 -27.46 24.07
CA LEU A 407 18.70 -28.47 24.78
C LEU A 407 18.24 -29.87 24.36
N ALA A 408 16.92 -30.11 24.36
CA ALA A 408 16.34 -31.38 23.91
C ALA A 408 16.72 -31.69 22.45
N ASP A 409 16.62 -30.73 21.53
CA ASP A 409 16.99 -30.91 20.12
C ASP A 409 18.49 -31.21 19.94
N ARG A 410 19.37 -30.57 20.73
CA ARG A 410 20.80 -30.92 20.76
C ARG A 410 21.02 -32.36 21.24
N VAL A 411 20.32 -32.78 22.29
CA VAL A 411 20.37 -34.17 22.79
C VAL A 411 19.86 -35.15 21.73
N PHE A 412 18.74 -34.87 21.06
CA PHE A 412 18.22 -35.72 19.98
C PHE A 412 19.18 -35.83 18.80
N ARG A 413 19.86 -34.73 18.42
CA ARG A 413 20.90 -34.76 17.38
C ARG A 413 22.12 -35.58 17.81
N LEU A 414 22.54 -35.49 19.07
CA LEU A 414 23.62 -36.30 19.63
C LEU A 414 23.24 -37.80 19.66
N LEU A 415 21.95 -38.12 19.82
CA LEU A 415 21.39 -39.47 19.72
C LEU A 415 21.12 -39.92 18.27
N GLY A 416 21.61 -39.19 17.27
CA GLY A 416 21.50 -39.57 15.85
C GLY A 416 20.16 -39.26 15.18
N GLN A 417 19.22 -38.59 15.86
CA GLN A 417 17.96 -38.15 15.27
C GLN A 417 18.09 -36.73 14.72
N SER A 418 18.18 -36.59 13.39
CA SER A 418 18.41 -35.30 12.70
C SER A 418 17.12 -34.52 12.36
N ARG A 419 15.97 -34.85 12.97
CA ARG A 419 14.72 -34.12 12.72
C ARG A 419 14.57 -32.94 13.67
N GLU A 420 14.63 -31.73 13.12
CA GLU A 420 14.29 -30.50 13.84
C GLU A 420 12.87 -30.59 14.41
N LEU A 421 12.75 -30.35 15.72
CA LEU A 421 11.46 -30.41 16.41
C LEU A 421 10.46 -29.44 15.76
N LYS A 422 9.29 -29.95 15.35
CA LYS A 422 8.17 -29.15 14.80
C LYS A 422 7.79 -27.96 15.70
N MET A 423 7.95 -28.13 17.02
CA MET A 423 7.70 -27.08 18.01
C MET A 423 8.73 -25.94 17.92
N LEU A 424 10.02 -26.24 17.70
CA LEU A 424 11.05 -25.22 17.48
C LEU A 424 10.79 -24.41 16.22
N ARG A 425 10.42 -25.07 15.12
CA ARG A 425 10.01 -24.39 13.87
C ARG A 425 8.79 -23.47 14.06
N ASN A 426 7.80 -23.91 14.84
CA ASN A 426 6.64 -23.08 15.16
C ASN A 426 7.04 -21.86 16.00
N LEU A 427 7.99 -22.00 16.94
CA LEU A 427 8.52 -20.87 17.71
C LEU A 427 9.30 -19.89 16.83
N ASP A 428 10.12 -20.38 15.90
CA ASP A 428 10.84 -19.52 14.95
C ASP A 428 9.88 -18.78 14.01
N THR A 429 8.83 -19.46 13.55
CA THR A 429 7.75 -18.83 12.76
C THR A 429 7.04 -17.75 13.58
N THR A 430 6.69 -18.07 14.83
CA THR A 430 6.02 -17.14 15.77
C THR A 430 6.89 -15.91 16.03
N ARG A 431 8.19 -16.09 16.26
CA ARG A 431 9.16 -14.99 16.45
C ARG A 431 9.35 -14.16 15.18
N SER A 432 9.35 -14.79 14.01
CA SER A 432 9.45 -14.07 12.74
C SER A 432 8.23 -13.17 12.51
N LEU A 433 7.02 -13.72 12.65
CA LEU A 433 5.76 -12.95 12.54
C LEU A 433 5.70 -11.84 13.60
N ALA A 434 6.07 -12.15 14.83
CA ALA A 434 6.20 -11.20 15.93
C ALA A 434 7.15 -10.03 15.62
N THR A 435 8.29 -10.29 14.99
CA THR A 435 9.26 -9.26 14.63
C THR A 435 8.79 -8.45 13.43
N ILE A 436 8.11 -9.07 12.45
CA ILE A 436 7.62 -8.38 11.25
C ILE A 436 6.42 -7.48 11.58
N PHE A 437 5.49 -7.96 12.41
CA PHE A 437 4.20 -7.32 12.64
C PHE A 437 4.06 -6.66 14.01
N GLY A 438 5.04 -6.83 14.90
CA GLY A 438 4.98 -6.32 16.28
C GLY A 438 4.89 -4.80 16.40
N PHE A 439 5.41 -4.06 15.41
CA PHE A 439 5.34 -2.59 15.40
C PHE A 439 3.92 -2.08 15.10
N TYR A 440 3.22 -2.74 14.18
CA TYR A 440 1.87 -2.39 13.75
C TYR A 440 0.78 -2.73 14.78
N THR A 441 1.14 -3.46 15.83
CA THR A 441 0.19 -4.07 16.79
C THR A 441 0.39 -3.57 18.23
N ALA A 442 1.27 -2.59 18.41
CA ALA A 442 1.42 -1.84 19.65
C ALA A 442 1.88 -0.39 19.39
N PRO A 443 1.27 0.37 18.46
CA PRO A 443 1.64 1.76 18.28
C PRO A 443 1.22 2.59 19.50
N ASP A 444 2.11 3.48 19.95
CA ASP A 444 1.83 4.50 20.96
C ASP A 444 1.34 5.81 20.30
N TYR A 445 0.68 5.70 19.15
CA TYR A 445 0.20 6.82 18.36
C TYR A 445 -1.18 6.58 17.74
N ILE A 446 -1.87 7.67 17.41
CA ILE A 446 -3.16 7.70 16.73
C ILE A 446 -3.02 8.62 15.52
N PHE A 447 -3.26 8.10 14.32
CA PHE A 447 -3.27 8.88 13.08
C PHE A 447 -4.55 9.69 12.97
N ARG A 448 -4.43 10.95 12.55
CA ARG A 448 -5.54 11.87 12.30
C ARG A 448 -5.70 12.14 10.80
N ASN A 449 -6.94 12.24 10.33
CA ASN A 449 -7.30 12.49 8.93
C ASN A 449 -8.13 13.77 8.75
N ASP A 450 -7.87 14.79 9.57
CA ASP A 450 -8.66 16.03 9.60
C ASP A 450 -8.61 16.77 8.24
N GLU A 451 -7.44 16.86 7.61
CA GLU A 451 -7.26 17.53 6.31
C GLU A 451 -7.90 16.75 5.17
N LEU A 452 -7.87 15.41 5.20
CA LEU A 452 -8.59 14.57 4.22
C LEU A 452 -10.11 14.74 4.34
N LEU A 453 -10.65 14.78 5.58
CA LEU A 453 -12.07 15.03 5.79
C LEU A 453 -12.46 16.45 5.37
N ALA A 454 -11.59 17.44 5.62
CA ALA A 454 -11.79 18.80 5.16
C ALA A 454 -11.75 18.90 3.63
N LEU A 455 -10.85 18.17 2.95
CA LEU A 455 -10.83 18.05 1.48
C LEU A 455 -12.16 17.50 0.97
N SER A 456 -12.61 16.38 1.53
CA SER A 456 -13.89 15.78 1.15
C SER A 456 -15.06 16.77 1.32
N ALA A 457 -15.08 17.55 2.40
CA ALA A 457 -16.08 18.59 2.61
C ALA A 457 -15.99 19.75 1.58
N ARG A 458 -14.78 20.19 1.23
CA ARG A 458 -14.57 21.24 0.22
C ARG A 458 -15.05 20.85 -1.18
N MET A 459 -15.01 19.56 -1.52
CA MET A 459 -15.49 19.05 -2.81
C MET A 459 -17.03 19.05 -2.91
N GLY A 460 -17.74 19.12 -1.79
CA GLY A 460 -19.20 19.22 -1.76
C GLY A 460 -19.93 17.87 -1.70
N ALA A 461 -21.23 17.92 -1.40
CA ALA A 461 -22.02 16.74 -1.02
C ALA A 461 -22.10 15.65 -2.11
N VAL A 462 -22.12 16.03 -3.40
CA VAL A 462 -22.12 15.08 -4.52
C VAL A 462 -20.84 14.27 -4.54
N ASP A 463 -19.69 14.93 -4.42
CA ASP A 463 -18.39 14.26 -4.42
C ASP A 463 -18.17 13.44 -3.15
N GLN A 464 -18.70 13.87 -2.02
CA GLN A 464 -18.70 13.06 -0.78
C GLN A 464 -19.46 11.74 -0.96
N ALA A 465 -20.53 11.74 -1.74
CA ALA A 465 -21.31 10.54 -2.04
C ALA A 465 -20.62 9.65 -3.08
N LEU A 466 -20.00 10.23 -4.11
CA LEU A 466 -19.32 9.48 -5.18
C LEU A 466 -17.95 8.93 -4.76
N PHE A 467 -17.25 9.64 -3.88
CA PHE A 467 -15.89 9.34 -3.44
C PHE A 467 -15.78 9.36 -1.90
N PRO A 468 -16.49 8.48 -1.18
CA PRO A 468 -16.44 8.45 0.28
C PRO A 468 -15.03 8.13 0.78
N VAL A 469 -14.57 8.87 1.79
CA VAL A 469 -13.27 8.67 2.45
C VAL A 469 -13.36 8.52 3.98
N ASP A 470 -14.57 8.66 4.53
CA ASP A 470 -14.79 8.66 5.97
C ASP A 470 -14.85 7.24 6.56
N ALA A 471 -13.86 6.91 7.39
CA ALA A 471 -13.77 5.61 8.05
C ALA A 471 -14.91 5.32 9.02
N ARG A 472 -15.71 6.31 9.44
CA ARG A 472 -16.93 6.11 10.27
C ARG A 472 -18.00 5.27 9.58
N ARG A 473 -17.90 5.07 8.26
CA ARG A 473 -18.75 4.16 7.49
C ARG A 473 -18.48 2.67 7.79
N ILE A 474 -17.34 2.36 8.40
CA ILE A 474 -16.95 0.98 8.67
C ILE A 474 -17.69 0.47 9.92
N ASP A 475 -18.65 -0.44 9.73
CA ASP A 475 -19.08 -1.33 10.81
C ASP A 475 -18.03 -2.43 10.96
N TRP A 476 -17.19 -2.34 11.99
CA TRP A 476 -16.09 -3.29 12.21
C TRP A 476 -16.54 -4.74 12.34
N SER A 477 -17.72 -4.99 12.93
CA SER A 477 -18.26 -6.34 13.08
C SER A 477 -18.64 -6.90 11.71
N VAL A 478 -19.37 -6.13 10.90
CA VAL A 478 -19.75 -6.56 9.55
C VAL A 478 -18.53 -6.67 8.64
N TYR A 479 -17.69 -5.64 8.63
CA TYR A 479 -16.52 -5.57 7.76
C TYR A 479 -15.55 -6.71 8.03
N LEU A 480 -15.10 -6.91 9.28
CA LEU A 480 -14.14 -7.98 9.55
C LEU A 480 -14.75 -9.35 9.34
N ARG A 481 -15.96 -9.59 9.86
CA ARG A 481 -16.54 -10.93 9.92
C ARG A 481 -17.11 -11.39 8.59
N LYS A 482 -17.89 -10.53 7.93
CA LYS A 482 -18.68 -10.90 6.74
C LYS A 482 -18.03 -10.49 5.43
N ILE A 483 -17.28 -9.38 5.42
CA ILE A 483 -16.70 -8.82 4.18
C ILE A 483 -15.25 -9.28 4.02
N HIS A 484 -14.38 -8.93 4.96
CA HIS A 484 -12.94 -9.13 4.85
C HIS A 484 -12.53 -10.60 4.94
N LEU A 485 -13.03 -11.37 5.93
CA LEU A 485 -12.71 -12.82 6.00
C LEU A 485 -13.23 -13.61 4.80
N ALA A 486 -14.43 -13.27 4.30
CA ALA A 486 -14.98 -13.86 3.08
C ALA A 486 -14.12 -13.49 1.86
N GLY A 487 -13.72 -12.22 1.76
CA GLY A 487 -12.83 -11.69 0.74
C GLY A 487 -11.47 -12.38 0.71
N LEU A 488 -10.83 -12.51 1.87
CA LEU A 488 -9.56 -13.22 2.04
C LEU A 488 -9.66 -14.66 1.57
N ASN A 489 -10.72 -15.38 1.99
CA ASN A 489 -10.98 -16.75 1.55
C ASN A 489 -11.20 -16.84 0.03
N ARG A 490 -11.95 -15.90 -0.55
CA ARG A 490 -12.36 -15.94 -1.96
C ARG A 490 -11.26 -15.48 -2.93
N TYR A 491 -10.55 -14.41 -2.62
CA TYR A 491 -9.69 -13.70 -3.57
C TYR A 491 -8.20 -13.86 -3.29
N ALA A 492 -7.78 -13.88 -2.02
CA ALA A 492 -6.36 -13.96 -1.68
C ALA A 492 -5.83 -15.39 -1.60
N LEU A 493 -6.64 -16.33 -1.10
CA LEU A 493 -6.23 -17.70 -0.81
C LEU A 493 -6.58 -18.73 -1.90
N LYS A 494 -7.53 -18.39 -2.78
CA LYS A 494 -7.86 -19.22 -3.95
C LYS A 494 -7.06 -18.80 -5.17
N GLU A 495 -6.89 -19.73 -6.11
CA GLU A 495 -6.20 -19.43 -7.37
C GLU A 495 -6.91 -18.29 -8.12
N ARG A 496 -6.10 -17.38 -8.69
CA ARG A 496 -6.61 -16.24 -9.44
C ARG A 496 -7.31 -16.73 -10.71
N LYS A 497 -8.61 -16.45 -10.82
CA LYS A 497 -9.32 -16.56 -12.10
C LYS A 497 -8.91 -15.39 -12.99
N LEU A 498 -8.19 -15.69 -14.08
CA LEU A 498 -7.85 -14.70 -15.10
C LEU A 498 -8.91 -14.74 -16.20
N TYR A 499 -9.47 -13.58 -16.53
CA TYR A 499 -10.43 -13.48 -17.62
C TYR A 499 -9.74 -13.38 -18.99
N SER A 500 -10.40 -13.87 -20.04
CA SER A 500 -9.94 -13.72 -21.43
C SER A 500 -10.51 -12.45 -22.06
N LEU A 501 -9.67 -11.62 -22.68
CA LEU A 501 -10.09 -10.45 -23.46
C LEU A 501 -10.44 -10.84 -24.91
N ARG A 502 -11.44 -10.22 -25.54
CA ARG A 502 -11.80 -10.53 -26.93
C ARG A 502 -10.71 -10.11 -27.92
N SER A 503 -10.05 -8.98 -27.70
CA SER A 503 -8.91 -8.52 -28.51
C SER A 503 -7.77 -9.55 -28.56
N ALA A 504 -7.54 -10.27 -27.46
CA ALA A 504 -6.59 -11.38 -27.41
C ALA A 504 -7.06 -12.60 -28.23
N LYS A 505 -8.37 -12.90 -28.24
CA LYS A 505 -8.95 -13.97 -29.09
C LYS A 505 -8.90 -13.61 -30.57
N ALA A 506 -9.19 -12.37 -30.94
CA ALA A 506 -9.15 -11.89 -32.32
C ALA A 506 -7.72 -11.91 -32.89
N ARG A 507 -6.72 -11.46 -32.13
CA ARG A 507 -5.29 -11.55 -32.52
C ARG A 507 -4.81 -12.99 -32.65
N LYS A 508 -5.26 -13.90 -31.77
CA LYS A 508 -4.94 -15.33 -31.87
C LYS A 508 -5.59 -16.02 -33.07
N LYS A 509 -6.72 -15.50 -33.56
CA LYS A 509 -7.42 -15.97 -34.77
C LYS A 509 -6.86 -15.36 -36.06
N GLN A 510 -6.14 -14.25 -35.99
CA GLN A 510 -5.41 -13.66 -37.13
C GLN A 510 -3.97 -14.19 -37.25
N ALA A 511 -3.40 -14.72 -36.17
CA ALA A 511 -2.05 -15.31 -36.13
C ALA A 511 -2.05 -16.85 -36.32
N ALA A 512 -3.22 -17.46 -36.47
CA ALA A 512 -3.44 -18.87 -36.79
C ALA A 512 -4.17 -18.94 -38.13
#